data_AF-A0A432Y3K0-F1
#
_entry.id   AF-A0A432Y3K0-F1
#
_cell.length_a   1.000
_cell.length_b   1.000
_cell.length_c   1.000
_cell.angle_alpha   90.00
_cell.angle_beta   90.00
_cell.angle_gamma   90.00
#
_symmetry.space_group_name_H-M   'P 1'
#
loop_
_entity.id
_entity.type
_entity.pdbx_description
1 polymer ?
#
loop_
_entity_poly.entity_id
_entity_poly.type
_entity_poly.pdbx_seq_one_letter_code
_entity_poly.pdbx_strand_id
1 'polypeptide(L)'
;MILAGIDLAWTGKNPTAIAYGSLEGDTLTVTSIAHGLMTPSQISNDLLQGKVAGVAIDAPLIIRNQTGMRECELSIGREFGSRKASCMPSNLEKYPDHPAVELSSQLTSLGFNHLNSKNKWQVECYPHPAIINIFGLPERLKYKKKKGMRVADQQYGLHRLGTLLRSLASSKVLKLKIPNYMQVTDFKFDQEYNLSGKALKAHEDKLDAIVCLYVAALHAIKQTDLYGSASDGYIVVPKEQHHFSNDIQAEDWEMAPWAVETAYKYYLVAENAWKIDGIVSMTNAALSIEILLKSYRLKPTKNIGAENERYSWQRLNRDKHDLCKLFDDLPTSVQRKLATSFEIKMLHKYRNFFTKSRYSYETDAANGHNQTLQKVAGAMIRKTVEIYRKRNSSDSFIQSFPF
;
A
#
# COMPACT_ATOMS: atom_id res chain seq x y z
N MET A 1 -8.45 22.37 11.31
CA MET A 1 -9.77 22.08 10.69
C MET A 1 -10.06 20.60 10.86
N ILE A 2 -11.24 20.20 11.35
CA ILE A 2 -11.59 18.77 11.48
C ILE A 2 -12.18 18.27 10.16
N LEU A 3 -11.63 17.18 9.64
CA LEU A 3 -12.02 16.55 8.38
C LEU A 3 -12.39 15.08 8.60
N ALA A 4 -13.17 14.54 7.68
CA ALA A 4 -13.53 13.13 7.63
C ALA A 4 -13.33 12.52 6.23
N GLY A 5 -13.06 11.22 6.21
CA GLY A 5 -13.03 10.39 5.01
C GLY A 5 -13.89 9.15 5.20
N ILE A 6 -14.72 8.82 4.21
CA ILE A 6 -15.72 7.74 4.33
C ILE A 6 -15.53 6.71 3.22
N ASP A 7 -15.28 5.45 3.59
CA ASP A 7 -15.51 4.30 2.71
C ASP A 7 -16.95 3.82 2.94
N LEU A 8 -17.85 4.26 2.08
CA LEU A 8 -19.28 4.06 2.28
C LEU A 8 -19.72 2.69 1.75
N ALA A 9 -20.45 1.95 2.57
CA ALA A 9 -21.11 0.74 2.10
C ALA A 9 -22.20 1.07 1.06
N TRP A 10 -22.15 0.38 -0.08
CA TRP A 10 -23.14 0.54 -1.16
C TRP A 10 -24.53 -0.01 -0.82
N THR A 11 -24.66 -0.72 0.31
CA THR A 11 -25.92 -1.30 0.80
C THR A 11 -25.94 -1.26 2.33
N GLY A 12 -27.13 -1.17 2.95
CA GLY A 12 -27.28 -1.23 4.41
C GLY A 12 -26.98 -2.58 5.06
N LYS A 13 -26.42 -3.54 4.31
CA LYS A 13 -26.02 -4.87 4.83
C LYS A 13 -24.55 -4.93 5.23
N ASN A 14 -23.75 -3.95 4.82
CA ASN A 14 -22.32 -3.91 5.08
C ASN A 14 -21.98 -2.67 5.92
N PRO A 15 -20.94 -2.75 6.77
CA PRO A 15 -20.51 -1.63 7.57
C PRO A 15 -19.76 -0.58 6.74
N THR A 16 -19.87 0.67 7.16
CA THR A 16 -19.12 1.84 6.68
C THR A 16 -17.95 2.13 7.62
N ALA A 17 -16.83 2.60 7.05
CA ALA A 17 -15.70 3.13 7.80
C ALA A 17 -15.62 4.65 7.68
N ILE A 18 -15.27 5.33 8.78
CA ILE A 18 -15.03 6.78 8.81
C ILE A 18 -13.70 7.05 9.50
N ALA A 19 -12.76 7.68 8.78
CA ALA A 19 -11.52 8.19 9.35
C ALA A 19 -11.67 9.68 9.64
N TYR A 20 -11.27 10.11 10.84
CA TYR A 20 -11.28 11.50 11.26
C TYR A 20 -9.85 12.03 11.37
N GLY A 21 -9.66 13.32 11.07
CA GLY A 21 -8.37 13.97 11.26
C GLY A 21 -8.44 15.47 11.48
N SER A 22 -7.41 16.01 12.12
CA SER A 22 -7.16 17.46 12.23
C SER A 22 -6.14 17.87 11.18
N LEU A 23 -6.54 18.80 10.32
CA LEU A 23 -5.64 19.50 9.40
C LEU A 23 -5.16 20.81 10.04
N GLU A 24 -3.85 20.91 10.25
CA GLU A 24 -3.15 22.06 10.81
C GLU A 24 -1.93 22.39 9.92
N GLY A 25 -1.94 23.57 9.30
CA GLY A 25 -0.90 23.94 8.32
C GLY A 25 -0.83 22.94 7.16
N ASP A 26 0.34 22.33 6.98
CA ASP A 26 0.64 21.32 5.96
C ASP A 26 0.50 19.88 6.48
N THR A 27 -0.08 19.69 7.67
CA THR A 27 -0.08 18.39 8.35
C THR A 27 -1.49 17.94 8.69
N LEU A 28 -1.87 16.78 8.16
CA LEU A 28 -3.08 16.04 8.52
C LEU A 28 -2.74 14.98 9.56
N THR A 29 -3.26 15.13 10.78
CA THR A 29 -3.12 14.12 11.83
C THR A 29 -4.42 13.32 11.94
N VAL A 30 -4.34 12.00 11.77
CA VAL A 30 -5.49 11.11 11.98
C VAL A 30 -5.77 11.03 13.48
N THR A 31 -7.01 11.31 13.88
CA THR A 31 -7.42 11.42 15.29
C THR A 31 -8.20 10.19 15.76
N SER A 32 -9.02 9.61 14.89
CA SER A 32 -9.82 8.42 15.19
C SER A 32 -10.28 7.72 13.93
N ILE A 33 -10.75 6.49 14.08
CA ILE A 33 -11.34 5.66 13.02
C ILE A 33 -12.56 4.95 13.60
N ALA A 34 -13.71 5.13 12.96
CA ALA A 34 -14.93 4.41 13.25
C ALA A 34 -15.19 3.36 12.16
N HIS A 35 -15.76 2.22 12.55
CA HIS A 35 -16.20 1.16 11.65
C HIS A 35 -17.47 0.53 12.22
N GLY A 36 -18.33 -0.03 11.36
CA GLY A 36 -19.57 -0.65 11.80
C GLY A 36 -20.81 0.24 11.70
N LEU A 37 -20.70 1.44 11.12
CA LEU A 37 -21.87 2.29 10.87
C LEU A 37 -22.67 1.70 9.70
N MET A 38 -23.99 1.57 9.86
CA MET A 38 -24.83 0.84 8.91
C MET A 38 -25.75 1.75 8.10
N THR A 39 -26.10 2.93 8.63
CA THR A 39 -27.12 3.81 8.01
C THR A 39 -26.60 5.23 7.77
N PRO A 40 -27.12 5.93 6.74
CA PRO A 40 -26.85 7.35 6.52
C PRO A 40 -27.07 8.23 7.75
N SER A 41 -28.13 7.98 8.52
CA SER A 41 -28.44 8.74 9.74
C SER A 41 -27.43 8.53 10.87
N GLN A 42 -26.87 7.32 11.01
CA GLN A 42 -25.78 7.10 11.97
C GLN A 42 -24.53 7.89 11.56
N ILE A 43 -24.21 7.89 10.26
CA ILE A 43 -23.04 8.57 9.71
C ILE A 43 -23.19 10.09 9.85
N SER A 44 -24.32 10.68 9.46
CA SER A 44 -24.54 12.13 9.55
C SER A 44 -24.50 12.62 11.01
N ASN A 45 -25.06 11.86 11.96
CA ASN A 45 -24.96 12.15 13.39
C ASN A 45 -23.51 12.10 13.91
N ASP A 46 -22.73 11.09 13.52
CA ASP A 46 -21.33 10.94 13.93
C ASP A 46 -20.48 12.12 13.43
N LEU A 47 -20.67 12.55 12.17
CA LEU A 47 -19.99 13.70 11.58
C LEU A 47 -20.33 15.03 12.29
N LEU A 48 -21.60 15.21 12.71
CA LEU A 48 -22.02 16.38 13.47
C LEU A 48 -21.37 16.43 14.85
N GLN A 49 -21.38 15.31 15.57
CA GLN A 49 -20.75 15.21 16.90
C GLN A 49 -19.25 15.46 16.82
N GLY A 50 -18.60 14.98 15.76
CA GLY A 50 -17.19 15.23 15.46
C GLY A 50 -16.87 16.66 15.04
N LYS A 51 -17.86 17.55 14.90
CA LYS A 51 -17.69 18.94 14.41
C LYS A 51 -16.93 19.01 13.07
N VAL A 52 -17.19 18.05 12.19
CA VAL A 52 -16.52 17.96 10.89
C VAL A 52 -16.85 19.18 10.04
N ALA A 53 -15.81 19.78 9.45
CA ALA A 53 -15.93 20.89 8.51
C ALA A 53 -15.92 20.42 7.05
N GLY A 54 -15.31 19.29 6.76
CA GLY A 54 -15.18 18.78 5.40
C GLY A 54 -15.13 17.27 5.34
N VAL A 55 -15.83 16.68 4.37
CA VAL A 55 -15.89 15.22 4.21
C VAL A 55 -15.70 14.81 2.75
N ALA A 56 -14.86 13.80 2.51
CA ALA A 56 -14.77 13.10 1.23
C ALA A 56 -15.32 11.68 1.35
N ILE A 57 -16.13 11.25 0.39
CA ILE A 57 -16.93 10.02 0.45
C ILE A 57 -16.65 9.16 -0.79
N ASP A 58 -16.25 7.90 -0.62
CA ASP A 58 -16.11 6.90 -1.70
C ASP A 58 -17.49 6.35 -2.11
N ALA A 59 -18.31 7.19 -2.73
CA ALA A 59 -19.59 6.81 -3.30
C ALA A 59 -20.22 7.92 -4.17
N PRO A 60 -21.11 7.56 -5.13
CA PRO A 60 -21.84 8.52 -5.95
C PRO A 60 -22.79 9.40 -5.11
N LEU A 61 -22.47 10.68 -4.92
CA LEU A 61 -23.30 11.60 -4.11
C LEU A 61 -24.51 12.15 -4.86
N ILE A 62 -24.40 12.21 -6.19
CA ILE A 62 -25.45 12.70 -7.09
C ILE A 62 -25.58 11.69 -8.24
N ILE A 63 -26.80 11.17 -8.41
CA ILE A 63 -27.19 10.27 -9.50
C ILE A 63 -28.48 10.82 -10.11
N ARG A 64 -28.45 11.17 -11.39
CA ARG A 64 -29.61 11.71 -12.13
C ARG A 64 -29.95 10.94 -13.39
N ASN A 65 -28.97 10.28 -13.98
CA ASN A 65 -29.15 9.50 -15.19
C ASN A 65 -29.92 8.21 -14.90
N GLN A 66 -30.87 7.88 -15.79
CA GLN A 66 -31.66 6.67 -15.67
C GLN A 66 -30.79 5.42 -15.92
N THR A 67 -29.95 5.46 -16.96
CA THR A 67 -29.09 4.35 -17.39
C THR A 67 -27.68 4.87 -17.72
N GLY A 68 -26.76 3.97 -18.07
CA GLY A 68 -25.38 4.34 -18.48
C GLY A 68 -24.51 4.84 -17.33
N MET A 69 -23.37 5.46 -17.69
CA MET A 69 -22.42 6.10 -16.77
C MET A 69 -22.71 7.60 -16.67
N ARG A 70 -22.38 8.21 -15.53
CA ARG A 70 -22.36 9.68 -15.36
C ARG A 70 -21.19 10.28 -16.14
N GLU A 71 -21.28 11.55 -16.53
CA GLU A 71 -20.21 12.22 -17.29
C GLU A 71 -18.89 12.27 -16.49
N CYS A 72 -18.96 12.43 -15.16
CA CYS A 72 -17.79 12.34 -14.30
C CYS A 72 -17.10 10.97 -14.38
N GLU A 73 -17.87 9.88 -14.42
CA GLU A 73 -17.36 8.51 -14.52
C GLU A 73 -16.70 8.23 -15.88
N LEU A 74 -17.33 8.72 -16.96
CA LEU A 74 -16.76 8.67 -18.31
C LEU A 74 -15.44 9.44 -18.38
N SER A 75 -15.39 10.63 -17.76
CA SER A 75 -14.19 11.45 -17.71
C SER A 75 -13.05 10.74 -16.97
N ILE A 76 -13.34 10.12 -15.82
CA ILE A 76 -12.37 9.26 -15.12
C ILE A 76 -11.92 8.10 -16.01
N GLY A 77 -12.83 7.44 -16.72
CA GLY A 77 -12.50 6.36 -17.64
C GLY A 77 -11.54 6.78 -18.75
N ARG A 78 -11.73 7.97 -19.34
CA ARG A 78 -10.85 8.54 -20.35
C ARG A 78 -9.43 8.81 -19.83
N GLU A 79 -9.30 9.33 -18.60
CA GLU A 79 -8.00 9.71 -18.05
C GLU A 79 -7.24 8.57 -17.34
N PHE A 80 -7.95 7.69 -16.65
CA PHE A 80 -7.36 6.67 -15.78
C PHE A 80 -7.54 5.24 -16.29
N GLY A 81 -8.31 5.03 -17.37
CA GLY A 81 -8.59 3.70 -17.91
C GLY A 81 -7.36 2.91 -18.34
N SER A 82 -6.39 3.58 -18.97
CA SER A 82 -5.08 2.97 -19.34
C SER A 82 -4.28 2.53 -18.12
N ARG A 83 -4.45 3.24 -16.99
CA ARG A 83 -3.88 2.93 -15.66
C ARG A 83 -4.77 1.97 -14.86
N LYS A 84 -5.72 1.31 -15.54
CA LYS A 84 -6.66 0.32 -14.99
C LYS A 84 -7.55 0.89 -13.87
N ALA A 85 -7.81 2.18 -13.84
CA ALA A 85 -8.75 2.79 -12.89
C ALA A 85 -9.92 3.41 -13.65
N SER A 86 -11.12 2.83 -13.50
CA SER A 86 -12.34 3.28 -14.16
C SER A 86 -13.53 2.94 -13.28
N CYS A 87 -14.52 3.83 -13.26
CA CYS A 87 -15.73 3.66 -12.48
C CYS A 87 -16.62 2.55 -13.05
N MET A 88 -17.39 1.93 -12.17
CA MET A 88 -18.60 1.22 -12.58
C MET A 88 -19.73 2.25 -12.77
N PRO A 89 -20.71 2.00 -13.66
CA PRO A 89 -21.80 2.95 -13.86
C PRO A 89 -22.70 3.05 -12.61
N SER A 90 -22.91 4.27 -12.13
CA SER A 90 -23.96 4.58 -11.15
C SER A 90 -25.13 5.28 -11.83
N ASN A 91 -26.31 4.66 -11.76
CA ASN A 91 -27.55 5.15 -12.38
C ASN A 91 -28.78 4.67 -11.60
N LEU A 92 -29.93 5.29 -11.86
CA LEU A 92 -31.16 5.06 -11.11
C LEU A 92 -31.77 3.66 -11.37
N GLU A 93 -31.51 3.03 -12.52
CA GLU A 93 -31.96 1.65 -12.78
C GLU A 93 -31.24 0.65 -11.86
N LYS A 94 -29.93 0.82 -11.65
CA LYS A 94 -29.13 -0.07 -10.78
C LYS A 94 -29.22 0.29 -9.31
N TYR A 95 -29.31 1.59 -9.00
CA TYR A 95 -29.21 2.12 -7.65
C TYR A 95 -30.23 3.26 -7.42
N PRO A 96 -31.55 2.96 -7.43
CA PRO A 96 -32.59 3.98 -7.27
C PRO A 96 -32.51 4.69 -5.92
N ASP A 97 -32.20 3.95 -4.85
CA ASP A 97 -32.13 4.43 -3.47
C ASP A 97 -30.71 4.27 -2.91
N HIS A 98 -29.70 4.79 -3.63
CA HIS A 98 -28.31 4.64 -3.21
C HIS A 98 -28.05 5.33 -1.85
N PRO A 99 -27.48 4.65 -0.83
CA PRO A 99 -27.28 5.23 0.51
C PRO A 99 -26.46 6.53 0.53
N ALA A 100 -25.55 6.69 -0.42
CA ALA A 100 -24.75 7.91 -0.57
C ALA A 100 -25.56 9.13 -0.99
N VAL A 101 -26.60 8.95 -1.81
CA VAL A 101 -27.49 10.03 -2.24
C VAL A 101 -28.34 10.49 -1.05
N GLU A 102 -28.86 9.53 -0.26
CA GLU A 102 -29.55 9.83 0.99
C GLU A 102 -28.63 10.56 1.98
N LEU A 103 -27.43 10.03 2.24
CA LEU A 103 -26.43 10.65 3.10
C LEU A 103 -26.10 12.08 2.64
N SER A 104 -25.87 12.26 1.34
CA SER A 104 -25.56 13.57 0.74
C SER A 104 -26.69 14.59 0.98
N SER A 105 -27.94 14.16 0.84
CA SER A 105 -29.12 14.99 1.12
C SER A 105 -29.20 15.39 2.59
N GLN A 106 -29.00 14.43 3.50
CA GLN A 106 -28.95 14.70 4.95
C GLN A 106 -27.81 15.66 5.29
N LEU A 107 -26.62 15.47 4.72
CA LEU A 107 -25.48 16.36 4.94
C LEU A 107 -25.77 17.78 4.42
N THR A 108 -26.45 17.90 3.29
CA THR A 108 -26.87 19.20 2.73
C THR A 108 -27.81 19.93 3.68
N SER A 109 -28.80 19.25 4.27
CA SER A 109 -29.71 19.86 5.25
C SER A 109 -28.99 20.29 6.54
N LEU A 110 -27.86 19.65 6.85
CA LEU A 110 -26.95 19.98 7.95
C LEU A 110 -25.91 21.05 7.59
N GLY A 111 -25.99 21.61 6.38
CA GLY A 111 -25.14 22.69 5.89
C GLY A 111 -23.83 22.27 5.24
N PHE A 112 -23.60 20.97 4.99
CA PHE A 112 -22.48 20.50 4.18
C PHE A 112 -22.81 20.67 2.70
N ASN A 113 -22.29 21.73 2.10
CA ASN A 113 -22.56 22.06 0.71
C ASN A 113 -21.69 21.19 -0.20
N HIS A 114 -22.15 20.93 -1.43
CA HIS A 114 -21.29 20.31 -2.43
C HIS A 114 -20.09 21.21 -2.76
N LEU A 115 -18.92 20.59 -2.85
CA LEU A 115 -17.62 21.26 -3.08
C LEU A 115 -17.29 22.28 -1.98
N ASN A 116 -16.11 22.89 -2.06
CA ASN A 116 -15.62 23.86 -1.07
C ASN A 116 -16.31 25.25 -1.22
N SER A 117 -17.65 25.27 -1.27
CA SER A 117 -18.46 26.46 -1.52
C SER A 117 -18.76 27.27 -0.26
N LYS A 118 -18.67 26.66 0.95
CA LYS A 118 -18.91 27.29 2.26
C LYS A 118 -18.07 26.63 3.37
N ASN A 119 -18.25 27.08 4.62
CA ASN A 119 -17.55 26.59 5.81
C ASN A 119 -17.69 25.09 6.08
N LYS A 120 -18.81 24.47 5.66
CA LYS A 120 -19.01 23.03 5.70
C LYS A 120 -19.22 22.49 4.29
N TRP A 121 -18.51 21.43 3.94
CA TRP A 121 -18.54 20.88 2.58
C TRP A 121 -18.46 19.35 2.52
N GLN A 122 -18.97 18.80 1.42
CA GLN A 122 -18.87 17.39 1.07
C GLN A 122 -18.40 17.21 -0.38
N VAL A 123 -17.61 16.16 -0.61
CA VAL A 123 -17.15 15.78 -1.96
C VAL A 123 -17.21 14.29 -2.19
N GLU A 124 -17.58 13.92 -3.41
CA GLU A 124 -17.42 12.56 -3.92
C GLU A 124 -15.95 12.35 -4.30
N CYS A 125 -15.37 11.23 -3.87
CA CYS A 125 -14.03 10.84 -4.26
C CYS A 125 -14.01 9.39 -4.75
N TYR A 126 -12.92 9.02 -5.42
CA TYR A 126 -12.71 7.66 -5.89
C TYR A 126 -11.28 7.20 -5.56
N PRO A 127 -11.08 6.24 -4.63
CA PRO A 127 -9.76 5.89 -4.11
C PRO A 127 -8.75 5.40 -5.16
N HIS A 128 -9.19 4.71 -6.22
CA HIS A 128 -8.25 4.19 -7.23
C HIS A 128 -7.45 5.28 -7.97
N PRO A 129 -8.07 6.28 -8.64
CA PRO A 129 -7.33 7.39 -9.22
C PRO A 129 -6.65 8.26 -8.16
N ALA A 130 -7.23 8.40 -6.96
CA ALA A 130 -6.58 9.12 -5.87
C ALA A 130 -5.24 8.50 -5.48
N ILE A 131 -5.19 7.19 -5.23
CA ILE A 131 -3.95 6.46 -4.89
C ILE A 131 -2.93 6.56 -6.04
N ILE A 132 -3.38 6.50 -7.30
CA ILE A 132 -2.51 6.68 -8.46
C ILE A 132 -1.82 8.04 -8.40
N ASN A 133 -2.59 9.12 -8.26
CA ASN A 133 -2.05 10.49 -8.31
C ASN A 133 -1.28 10.87 -7.05
N ILE A 134 -1.72 10.44 -5.85
CA ILE A 134 -1.01 10.71 -4.59
C ILE A 134 0.39 10.09 -4.61
N PHE A 135 0.55 8.89 -5.17
CA PHE A 135 1.80 8.14 -5.11
C PHE A 135 2.53 8.02 -6.45
N GLY A 136 2.06 8.66 -7.52
CA GLY A 136 2.62 8.53 -8.87
C GLY A 136 2.69 7.07 -9.35
N LEU A 137 1.67 6.25 -9.05
CA LEU A 137 1.68 4.84 -9.45
C LEU A 137 1.42 4.69 -10.96
N PRO A 138 2.08 3.74 -11.64
CA PRO A 138 1.86 3.52 -13.07
C PRO A 138 0.46 2.95 -13.38
N GLU A 139 -0.17 2.27 -12.42
CA GLU A 139 -1.53 1.74 -12.53
C GLU A 139 -2.16 1.55 -11.14
N ARG A 140 -3.45 1.20 -11.09
CA ARG A 140 -4.18 0.95 -9.83
C ARG A 140 -3.42 -0.01 -8.92
N LEU A 141 -3.36 0.33 -7.63
CA LEU A 141 -2.94 -0.62 -6.60
C LEU A 141 -3.99 -1.73 -6.47
N LYS A 142 -3.57 -2.99 -6.56
CA LYS A 142 -4.45 -4.16 -6.38
C LYS A 142 -4.54 -4.50 -4.88
N TYR A 143 -5.51 -3.92 -4.17
CA TYR A 143 -5.76 -4.23 -2.76
C TYR A 143 -7.24 -4.58 -2.49
N LYS A 144 -8.20 -3.95 -3.20
CA LYS A 144 -9.62 -4.29 -3.04
C LYS A 144 -9.93 -5.73 -3.49
N LYS A 145 -10.68 -6.49 -2.69
CA LYS A 145 -11.08 -7.88 -2.99
C LYS A 145 -11.78 -7.98 -4.36
N LYS A 146 -11.36 -8.97 -5.17
CA LYS A 146 -12.06 -9.36 -6.41
C LYS A 146 -12.37 -10.86 -6.43
N LYS A 147 -13.38 -11.26 -7.22
CA LYS A 147 -13.68 -12.68 -7.47
C LYS A 147 -12.42 -13.37 -8.00
N GLY A 148 -12.05 -14.51 -7.41
CA GLY A 148 -10.84 -15.26 -7.74
C GLY A 148 -9.53 -14.71 -7.16
N MET A 149 -9.52 -13.55 -6.49
CA MET A 149 -8.33 -13.03 -5.82
C MET A 149 -8.03 -13.88 -4.57
N ARG A 150 -6.78 -14.35 -4.42
CA ARG A 150 -6.35 -15.07 -3.22
C ARG A 150 -6.27 -14.12 -2.02
N VAL A 151 -6.51 -14.65 -0.81
CA VAL A 151 -6.40 -13.87 0.43
C VAL A 151 -5.01 -13.25 0.58
N ALA A 152 -3.95 -14.01 0.33
CA ALA A 152 -2.57 -13.51 0.37
C ALA A 152 -2.30 -12.35 -0.60
N ASP A 153 -3.01 -12.30 -1.73
CA ASP A 153 -2.86 -11.22 -2.73
C ASP A 153 -3.50 -9.93 -2.20
N GLN A 154 -4.65 -10.05 -1.54
CA GLN A 154 -5.36 -8.94 -0.91
C GLN A 154 -4.57 -8.41 0.30
N GLN A 155 -4.11 -9.30 1.19
CA GLN A 155 -3.25 -8.94 2.33
C GLN A 155 -2.02 -8.15 1.89
N TYR A 156 -1.33 -8.61 0.84
CA TYR A 156 -0.18 -7.91 0.29
C TYR A 156 -0.54 -6.52 -0.28
N GLY A 157 -1.65 -6.43 -1.02
CA GLY A 157 -2.13 -5.15 -1.53
C GLY A 157 -2.41 -4.14 -0.42
N LEU A 158 -3.00 -4.60 0.69
CA LEU A 158 -3.31 -3.80 1.87
C LEU A 158 -2.05 -3.40 2.64
N HIS A 159 -1.10 -4.31 2.84
CA HIS A 159 0.24 -4.00 3.39
C HIS A 159 0.94 -2.91 2.57
N ARG A 160 0.89 -3.03 1.23
CA ARG A 160 1.48 -2.03 0.33
C ARG A 160 0.77 -0.68 0.43
N LEU A 161 -0.56 -0.65 0.55
CA LEU A 161 -1.31 0.58 0.79
C LEU A 161 -0.92 1.22 2.13
N GLY A 162 -0.83 0.43 3.20
CA GLY A 162 -0.37 0.89 4.51
C GLY A 162 1.03 1.50 4.48
N THR A 163 1.96 0.86 3.76
CA THR A 163 3.32 1.37 3.56
C THR A 163 3.33 2.71 2.80
N LEU A 164 2.55 2.82 1.72
CA LEU A 164 2.39 4.07 0.98
C LEU A 164 1.81 5.17 1.87
N LEU A 165 0.75 4.89 2.62
CA LEU A 165 0.15 5.86 3.56
C LEU A 165 1.15 6.33 4.62
N ARG A 166 1.97 5.43 5.18
CA ARG A 166 3.02 5.84 6.14
C ARG A 166 4.09 6.73 5.50
N SER A 167 4.42 6.51 4.23
CA SER A 167 5.42 7.34 3.53
C SER A 167 4.99 8.82 3.41
N LEU A 168 3.68 9.10 3.45
CA LEU A 168 3.14 10.47 3.44
C LEU A 168 3.52 11.28 4.68
N ALA A 169 4.07 10.68 5.74
CA ALA A 169 4.66 11.43 6.86
C ALA A 169 5.77 12.41 6.42
N SER A 170 6.39 12.13 5.26
CA SER A 170 7.45 12.93 4.65
C SER A 170 7.03 13.66 3.37
N SER A 171 5.74 13.70 3.04
CA SER A 171 5.24 14.36 1.82
C SER A 171 5.59 15.86 1.82
N LYS A 172 6.04 16.35 0.66
CA LYS A 172 6.30 17.78 0.42
C LYS A 172 5.01 18.58 0.19
N VAL A 173 3.89 17.92 -0.11
CA VAL A 173 2.60 18.57 -0.40
C VAL A 173 1.72 18.65 0.84
N LEU A 174 1.52 17.51 1.51
CA LEU A 174 0.69 17.42 2.71
C LEU A 174 1.14 16.22 3.55
N LYS A 175 1.64 16.45 4.76
CA LYS A 175 2.09 15.38 5.65
C LYS A 175 0.90 14.62 6.23
N LEU A 176 0.97 13.29 6.23
CA LEU A 176 0.02 12.44 6.95
C LEU A 176 0.68 11.87 8.20
N LYS A 177 0.12 12.19 9.38
CA LYS A 177 0.53 11.62 10.66
C LYS A 177 -0.53 10.66 11.17
N ILE A 178 -0.17 9.37 11.21
CA ILE A 178 -0.98 8.33 11.86
C ILE A 178 -0.32 8.01 13.20
N PRO A 179 -0.95 8.29 14.35
CA PRO A 179 -0.39 7.96 15.65
C PRO A 179 0.01 6.48 15.77
N ASN A 180 1.17 6.21 16.39
CA ASN A 180 1.73 4.86 16.49
C ASN A 180 0.76 3.86 17.14
N TYR A 181 -0.04 4.28 18.12
CA TYR A 181 -1.02 3.40 18.74
C TYR A 181 -2.04 2.91 17.71
N MET A 182 -2.63 3.81 16.90
CA MET A 182 -3.62 3.46 15.87
C MET A 182 -3.04 2.57 14.77
N GLN A 183 -1.76 2.78 14.40
CA GLN A 183 -1.08 1.92 13.43
C GLN A 183 -1.12 0.45 13.85
N VAL A 184 -1.04 0.17 15.16
CA VAL A 184 -1.05 -1.19 15.72
C VAL A 184 -2.47 -1.64 16.09
N THR A 185 -3.25 -0.81 16.77
CA THR A 185 -4.57 -1.18 17.30
C THR A 185 -5.61 -1.27 16.20
N ASP A 186 -5.69 -0.24 15.36
CA ASP A 186 -6.81 -0.03 14.44
C ASP A 186 -6.51 -0.46 13.01
N PHE A 187 -5.28 -0.20 12.55
CA PHE A 187 -4.84 -0.49 11.19
C PHE A 187 -4.01 -1.77 11.05
N LYS A 188 -3.58 -2.41 12.15
CA LYS A 188 -2.84 -3.69 12.10
C LYS A 188 -1.68 -3.67 11.09
N PHE A 189 -1.01 -2.52 10.98
CA PHE A 189 0.08 -2.36 10.03
C PHE A 189 1.17 -3.39 10.26
N ASP A 190 1.65 -3.94 9.14
CA ASP A 190 2.60 -5.04 9.05
C ASP A 190 2.10 -6.39 9.60
N GLN A 191 0.83 -6.48 10.05
CA GLN A 191 0.18 -7.69 10.59
C GLN A 191 -0.96 -8.20 9.69
N GLU A 192 -1.09 -7.67 8.47
CA GLU A 192 -2.17 -7.97 7.52
C GLU A 192 -2.19 -9.46 7.15
N TYR A 193 -1.04 -10.12 7.21
CA TYR A 193 -0.91 -11.57 6.99
C TYR A 193 -1.72 -12.42 7.97
N ASN A 194 -2.08 -11.89 9.14
CA ASN A 194 -2.95 -12.56 10.13
C ASN A 194 -4.45 -12.33 9.86
N LEU A 195 -4.82 -11.46 8.92
CA LEU A 195 -6.20 -11.06 8.67
C LEU A 195 -6.81 -11.87 7.53
N SER A 196 -8.05 -12.31 7.68
CA SER A 196 -8.81 -12.98 6.61
C SER A 196 -10.31 -12.67 6.71
N GLY A 197 -11.07 -13.04 5.67
CA GLY A 197 -12.54 -12.91 5.66
C GLY A 197 -13.02 -11.50 6.02
N LYS A 198 -13.96 -11.42 6.98
CA LYS A 198 -14.54 -10.14 7.44
C LYS A 198 -13.52 -9.20 8.08
N ALA A 199 -12.51 -9.72 8.79
CA ALA A 199 -11.48 -8.90 9.42
C ALA A 199 -10.59 -8.22 8.37
N LEU A 200 -10.27 -8.92 7.28
CA LEU A 200 -9.51 -8.36 6.17
C LEU A 200 -10.32 -7.31 5.40
N LYS A 201 -11.64 -7.53 5.23
CA LYS A 201 -12.53 -6.52 4.64
C LYS A 201 -12.65 -5.28 5.52
N ALA A 202 -12.84 -5.44 6.83
CA ALA A 202 -12.87 -4.30 7.76
C ALA A 202 -11.55 -3.49 7.73
N HIS A 203 -10.40 -4.16 7.56
CA HIS A 203 -9.12 -3.49 7.39
C HIS A 203 -9.03 -2.73 6.05
N GLU A 204 -9.53 -3.32 4.96
CA GLU A 204 -9.68 -2.63 3.66
C GLU A 204 -10.53 -1.36 3.79
N ASP A 205 -11.71 -1.45 4.40
CA ASP A 205 -12.63 -0.30 4.56
C ASP A 205 -11.95 0.84 5.34
N LYS A 206 -11.21 0.51 6.40
CA LYS A 206 -10.48 1.48 7.23
C LYS A 206 -9.37 2.18 6.46
N LEU A 207 -8.64 1.46 5.60
CA LEU A 207 -7.59 2.08 4.76
C LEU A 207 -8.19 2.95 3.66
N ASP A 208 -9.31 2.53 3.06
CA ASP A 208 -10.06 3.35 2.11
C ASP A 208 -10.58 4.63 2.75
N ALA A 209 -11.06 4.57 4.00
CA ALA A 209 -11.46 5.75 4.75
C ALA A 209 -10.28 6.71 5.02
N ILE A 210 -9.07 6.22 5.31
CA ILE A 210 -7.88 7.09 5.40
C ILE A 210 -7.56 7.73 4.05
N VAL A 211 -7.64 6.98 2.95
CA VAL A 211 -7.42 7.55 1.61
C VAL A 211 -8.42 8.67 1.35
N CYS A 212 -9.71 8.45 1.64
CA CYS A 212 -10.74 9.48 1.55
C CYS A 212 -10.42 10.68 2.44
N LEU A 213 -9.97 10.47 3.68
CA LEU A 213 -9.61 11.56 4.60
C LEU A 213 -8.45 12.39 4.04
N TYR A 214 -7.45 11.74 3.44
CA TYR A 214 -6.35 12.43 2.79
C TYR A 214 -6.80 13.20 1.54
N VAL A 215 -7.74 12.65 0.75
CA VAL A 215 -8.39 13.39 -0.35
C VAL A 215 -9.14 14.61 0.19
N ALA A 216 -9.88 14.49 1.30
CA ALA A 216 -10.56 15.61 1.93
C ALA A 216 -9.56 16.72 2.31
N ALA A 217 -8.42 16.37 2.90
CA ALA A 217 -7.39 17.34 3.25
C ALA A 217 -6.74 18.00 2.03
N LEU A 218 -6.44 17.23 0.98
CA LEU A 218 -5.95 17.78 -0.29
C LEU A 218 -6.98 18.71 -0.95
N HIS A 219 -8.26 18.37 -0.89
CA HIS A 219 -9.34 19.23 -1.38
C HIS A 219 -9.41 20.55 -0.60
N ALA A 220 -9.28 20.48 0.73
CA ALA A 220 -9.26 21.67 1.60
C ALA A 220 -8.15 22.66 1.22
N ILE A 221 -6.98 22.15 0.81
CA ILE A 221 -5.84 22.96 0.38
C ILE A 221 -5.78 23.16 -1.16
N LYS A 222 -6.88 22.89 -1.88
CA LYS A 222 -7.04 23.10 -3.32
C LYS A 222 -6.05 22.31 -4.20
N GLN A 223 -5.67 21.11 -3.75
CA GLN A 223 -4.79 20.16 -4.45
C GLN A 223 -5.58 19.01 -5.10
N THR A 224 -6.76 19.30 -5.64
CA THR A 224 -7.62 18.33 -6.36
C THR A 224 -8.15 18.93 -7.65
N ASP A 225 -8.32 18.09 -8.66
CA ASP A 225 -9.06 18.38 -9.89
C ASP A 225 -10.51 17.86 -9.79
N LEU A 226 -11.42 18.48 -10.55
CA LEU A 226 -12.85 18.18 -10.57
C LEU A 226 -13.23 17.55 -11.91
N TYR A 227 -13.91 16.40 -11.86
CA TYR A 227 -14.45 15.71 -13.03
C TYR A 227 -15.98 15.75 -12.94
N GLY A 228 -16.64 16.42 -13.88
CA GLY A 228 -18.10 16.63 -13.86
C GLY A 228 -18.51 17.94 -13.17
N SER A 229 -19.71 17.98 -12.61
CA SER A 229 -20.32 19.20 -12.06
C SER A 229 -21.19 18.92 -10.82
N ALA A 230 -21.43 19.94 -10.00
CA ALA A 230 -22.37 19.83 -8.87
C ALA A 230 -23.84 19.68 -9.32
N SER A 231 -24.17 19.95 -10.59
CA SER A 231 -25.51 19.72 -11.13
C SER A 231 -25.74 18.25 -11.46
N ASP A 232 -24.79 17.60 -12.15
CA ASP A 232 -25.00 16.29 -12.79
C ASP A 232 -24.21 15.15 -12.13
N GLY A 233 -23.40 15.48 -11.12
CA GLY A 233 -22.51 14.57 -10.43
C GLY A 233 -21.05 14.84 -10.78
N TYR A 234 -20.19 14.64 -9.78
CA TYR A 234 -18.77 14.95 -9.89
C TYR A 234 -17.92 13.97 -9.10
N ILE A 235 -16.62 13.91 -9.42
CA ILE A 235 -15.61 13.22 -8.62
C ILE A 235 -14.45 14.18 -8.45
N VAL A 236 -13.96 14.35 -7.22
CA VAL A 236 -12.67 15.04 -6.99
C VAL A 236 -11.54 14.02 -6.98
N VAL A 237 -10.44 14.35 -7.65
CA VAL A 237 -9.23 13.53 -7.68
C VAL A 237 -8.04 14.40 -7.28
N PRO A 238 -7.17 13.98 -6.36
CA PRO A 238 -5.89 14.63 -6.11
C PRO A 238 -5.13 14.97 -7.39
N LYS A 239 -4.53 16.17 -7.45
CA LYS A 239 -3.55 16.48 -8.49
C LYS A 239 -2.40 15.49 -8.41
N GLU A 240 -1.82 15.14 -9.56
CA GLU A 240 -0.68 14.23 -9.59
C GLU A 240 0.48 14.82 -8.77
N GLN A 241 0.91 14.07 -7.76
CA GLN A 241 2.03 14.42 -6.91
C GLN A 241 3.26 13.67 -7.38
N HIS A 242 4.37 14.38 -7.54
CA HIS A 242 5.68 13.75 -7.64
C HIS A 242 6.13 13.29 -6.24
N HIS A 243 5.43 12.28 -5.69
CA HIS A 243 5.75 11.70 -4.39
C HIS A 243 7.07 10.93 -4.43
N PHE A 244 7.35 10.31 -5.58
CA PHE A 244 8.69 9.91 -5.96
C PHE A 244 9.27 11.02 -6.83
N SER A 245 9.88 12.04 -6.20
CA SER A 245 10.83 12.83 -6.95
C SER A 245 11.86 11.85 -7.53
N ASN A 246 12.14 11.99 -8.84
CA ASN A 246 13.40 11.54 -9.41
C ASN A 246 14.59 12.36 -8.83
N ASP A 247 14.50 12.77 -7.56
CA ASP A 247 15.65 13.14 -6.77
C ASP A 247 16.43 11.83 -6.63
N ILE A 248 17.24 11.56 -7.65
CA ILE A 248 18.47 10.80 -7.55
C ILE A 248 19.36 11.60 -6.59
N GLN A 249 18.95 11.74 -5.33
CA GLN A 249 19.94 11.64 -4.28
C GLN A 249 20.48 10.24 -4.49
N ALA A 250 21.75 10.16 -4.92
CA ALA A 250 22.46 8.91 -5.04
C ALA A 250 22.18 8.11 -3.77
N GLU A 251 21.30 7.12 -3.86
CA GLU A 251 20.86 6.38 -2.67
C GLU A 251 22.14 5.75 -2.09
N ASP A 252 22.54 6.19 -0.90
CA ASP A 252 23.81 5.84 -0.26
C ASP A 252 23.78 4.37 0.19
N TRP A 253 24.05 3.50 -0.77
CA TRP A 253 24.33 2.10 -0.52
C TRP A 253 25.60 1.67 -1.25
N GLU A 254 26.39 0.87 -0.55
CA GLU A 254 27.62 0.30 -1.04
C GLU A 254 27.33 -1.09 -1.60
N MET A 255 27.99 -1.44 -2.71
CA MET A 255 27.93 -2.78 -3.24
C MET A 255 28.63 -3.72 -2.25
N ALA A 256 27.98 -4.83 -1.88
CA ALA A 256 28.57 -5.89 -1.06
C ALA A 256 28.65 -7.21 -1.85
N PRO A 257 29.54 -7.32 -2.87
CA PRO A 257 29.62 -8.49 -3.75
C PRO A 257 29.78 -9.83 -3.02
N TRP A 258 30.59 -9.84 -1.95
CA TRP A 258 30.79 -11.00 -1.08
C TRP A 258 29.49 -11.47 -0.40
N ALA A 259 28.55 -10.56 -0.10
CA ALA A 259 27.23 -10.92 0.43
C ALA A 259 26.35 -11.54 -0.66
N VAL A 260 26.46 -11.05 -1.90
CA VAL A 260 25.79 -11.66 -3.07
C VAL A 260 26.34 -13.07 -3.32
N GLU A 261 27.65 -13.27 -3.23
CA GLU A 261 28.28 -14.59 -3.34
C GLU A 261 27.80 -15.52 -2.21
N THR A 262 27.74 -15.00 -0.97
CA THR A 262 27.21 -15.76 0.17
C THR A 262 25.75 -16.16 -0.06
N ALA A 263 24.90 -15.25 -0.53
CA ALA A 263 23.53 -15.55 -0.90
C ALA A 263 23.46 -16.64 -1.99
N TYR A 264 24.35 -16.60 -2.98
CA TYR A 264 24.43 -17.61 -4.02
C TYR A 264 24.86 -18.99 -3.49
N LYS A 265 25.81 -19.05 -2.55
CA LYS A 265 26.18 -20.31 -1.86
C LYS A 265 24.98 -20.95 -1.18
N TYR A 266 24.19 -20.16 -0.43
CA TYR A 266 22.95 -20.66 0.18
C TYR A 266 21.87 -21.06 -0.84
N TYR A 267 21.79 -20.36 -1.98
CA TYR A 267 20.93 -20.76 -3.08
C TYR A 267 21.34 -22.12 -3.68
N LEU A 268 22.64 -22.36 -3.89
CA LEU A 268 23.12 -23.67 -4.34
C LEU A 268 22.82 -24.78 -3.33
N VAL A 269 22.97 -24.51 -2.03
CA VAL A 269 22.54 -25.45 -0.98
C VAL A 269 21.05 -25.72 -1.09
N ALA A 270 20.21 -24.70 -1.31
CA ALA A 270 18.77 -24.87 -1.49
C ALA A 270 18.44 -25.78 -2.69
N GLU A 271 19.06 -25.55 -3.85
CA GLU A 271 18.84 -26.37 -5.05
C GLU A 271 19.20 -27.85 -4.82
N ASN A 272 20.32 -28.10 -4.15
CA ASN A 272 20.77 -29.47 -3.87
C ASN A 272 19.93 -30.15 -2.78
N ALA A 273 19.58 -29.42 -1.72
CA ALA A 273 18.76 -29.92 -0.63
C ALA A 273 17.34 -30.29 -1.07
N TRP A 274 16.84 -29.78 -2.20
CA TRP A 274 15.48 -30.04 -2.69
C TRP A 274 15.17 -31.54 -2.83
N LYS A 275 16.17 -32.34 -3.25
CA LYS A 275 16.02 -33.79 -3.43
C LYS A 275 16.03 -34.56 -2.10
N ILE A 276 16.47 -33.92 -1.02
CA ILE A 276 16.63 -34.53 0.30
C ILE A 276 15.45 -34.12 1.19
N ASP A 277 15.26 -32.81 1.36
CA ASP A 277 14.21 -32.24 2.19
C ASP A 277 13.77 -30.87 1.65
N GLY A 278 12.49 -30.78 1.27
CA GLY A 278 11.93 -29.57 0.68
C GLY A 278 11.82 -28.38 1.64
N ILE A 279 11.67 -28.61 2.95
CA ILE A 279 11.61 -27.55 3.96
C ILE A 279 13.00 -27.00 4.23
N VAL A 280 14.01 -27.86 4.36
CA VAL A 280 15.42 -27.45 4.45
C VAL A 280 15.84 -26.68 3.21
N SER A 281 15.44 -27.16 2.03
CA SER A 281 15.66 -26.46 0.76
C SER A 281 15.04 -25.06 0.75
N MET A 282 13.74 -24.94 1.06
CA MET A 282 13.07 -23.65 1.12
C MET A 282 13.64 -22.71 2.19
N THR A 283 14.10 -23.25 3.33
CA THR A 283 14.72 -22.47 4.41
C THR A 283 16.05 -21.87 3.94
N ASN A 284 16.88 -22.64 3.24
CA ASN A 284 18.11 -22.14 2.63
C ASN A 284 17.82 -21.10 1.52
N ALA A 285 16.77 -21.29 0.74
CA ALA A 285 16.34 -20.30 -0.25
C ALA A 285 15.86 -18.99 0.42
N ALA A 286 15.11 -19.09 1.52
CA ALA A 286 14.69 -17.92 2.30
C ALA A 286 15.90 -17.17 2.89
N LEU A 287 16.89 -17.89 3.44
CA LEU A 287 18.13 -17.31 3.95
C LEU A 287 18.96 -16.64 2.83
N SER A 288 19.03 -17.28 1.67
CA SER A 288 19.67 -16.70 0.48
C SER A 288 19.05 -15.35 0.11
N ILE A 289 17.72 -15.27 0.07
CA ILE A 289 16.99 -14.02 -0.18
C ILE A 289 17.26 -12.99 0.92
N GLU A 290 17.24 -13.38 2.20
CA GLU A 290 17.51 -12.49 3.34
C GLU A 290 18.89 -11.83 3.20
N ILE A 291 19.94 -12.63 2.95
CA ILE A 291 21.32 -12.15 2.77
C ILE A 291 21.40 -11.20 1.57
N LEU A 292 20.76 -11.57 0.46
CA LEU A 292 20.74 -10.77 -0.75
C LEU A 292 20.08 -9.40 -0.52
N LEU A 293 18.92 -9.36 0.15
CA LEU A 293 18.24 -8.11 0.49
C LEU A 293 19.12 -7.25 1.43
N LYS A 294 19.75 -7.86 2.43
CA LYS A 294 20.66 -7.16 3.34
C LYS A 294 21.88 -6.59 2.63
N SER A 295 22.36 -7.19 1.53
CA SER A 295 23.54 -6.73 0.79
C SER A 295 23.50 -5.25 0.40
N TYR A 296 22.31 -4.69 0.18
CA TYR A 296 22.09 -3.28 -0.19
C TYR A 296 22.12 -2.30 1.00
N ARG A 297 22.29 -2.78 2.23
CA ARG A 297 22.24 -1.96 3.46
C ARG A 297 23.34 -2.35 4.45
N LEU A 298 24.37 -3.07 4.00
CA LEU A 298 25.56 -3.39 4.80
C LEU A 298 26.49 -2.19 4.81
N LYS A 299 26.99 -1.85 5.99
CA LYS A 299 28.03 -0.82 6.19
C LYS A 299 29.14 -1.39 7.07
N PRO A 300 30.41 -1.08 6.78
CA PRO A 300 31.53 -1.54 7.58
C PRO A 300 31.43 -0.94 8.99
N THR A 301 31.75 -1.76 10.01
CA THR A 301 31.62 -1.39 11.44
C THR A 301 32.80 -1.81 12.29
N LYS A 302 33.58 -2.82 11.89
CA LYS A 302 34.82 -3.20 12.57
C LYS A 302 35.88 -3.58 11.54
N ASN A 303 37.15 -3.40 11.91
CA ASN A 303 38.32 -3.71 11.08
C ASN A 303 38.24 -3.06 9.69
N ILE A 304 37.88 -1.77 9.65
CA ILE A 304 37.61 -1.07 8.40
C ILE A 304 38.90 -1.02 7.55
N GLY A 305 38.84 -1.47 6.30
CA GLY A 305 39.96 -1.57 5.38
C GLY A 305 40.85 -2.80 5.52
N ALA A 306 40.54 -3.74 6.43
CA ALA A 306 41.25 -5.00 6.60
C ALA A 306 40.52 -6.19 5.95
N GLU A 307 41.22 -7.29 5.67
CA GLU A 307 40.61 -8.52 5.10
C GLU A 307 39.49 -9.11 5.97
N ASN A 308 39.51 -8.84 7.27
CA ASN A 308 38.50 -9.27 8.24
C ASN A 308 37.51 -8.16 8.62
N GLU A 309 37.28 -7.19 7.73
CA GLU A 309 36.26 -6.16 7.86
C GLU A 309 34.89 -6.78 8.21
N ARG A 310 34.24 -6.24 9.24
CA ARG A 310 32.92 -6.70 9.69
C ARG A 310 31.88 -5.64 9.40
N TYR A 311 30.75 -6.10 8.88
CA TYR A 311 29.65 -5.23 8.49
C TYR A 311 28.48 -5.39 9.43
N SER A 312 27.73 -4.31 9.59
CA SER A 312 26.40 -4.36 10.20
C SER A 312 25.37 -3.97 9.16
N TRP A 313 24.21 -4.60 9.27
CA TRP A 313 23.03 -4.17 8.54
C TRP A 313 22.44 -2.95 9.25
N GLN A 314 22.39 -1.81 8.55
CA GLN A 314 21.83 -0.57 9.06
C GLN A 314 20.32 -0.72 9.20
N ARG A 315 19.84 -0.76 10.45
CA ARG A 315 18.46 -1.12 10.79
C ARG A 315 17.51 0.04 10.50
N LEU A 316 16.47 -0.22 9.71
CA LEU A 316 15.30 0.67 9.62
C LEU A 316 14.07 0.07 10.32
N ASN A 317 13.92 -1.26 10.28
CA ASN A 317 12.81 -1.97 10.91
C ASN A 317 13.21 -2.79 12.15
N ARG A 318 12.24 -3.07 13.04
CA ARG A 318 12.43 -3.93 14.23
C ARG A 318 12.56 -5.41 13.86
N ASP A 319 11.90 -5.84 12.80
CA ASP A 319 11.94 -7.24 12.34
C ASP A 319 13.02 -7.44 11.27
N LYS A 320 14.19 -7.89 11.72
CA LYS A 320 15.41 -8.03 10.91
C LYS A 320 15.44 -9.26 9.98
N HIS A 321 14.42 -10.11 10.04
CA HIS A 321 14.37 -11.36 9.26
C HIS A 321 13.16 -11.43 8.32
N ASP A 322 12.21 -10.51 8.48
CA ASP A 322 11.04 -10.41 7.62
C ASP A 322 11.44 -10.01 6.19
N LEU A 323 11.33 -10.95 5.25
CA LEU A 323 11.75 -10.73 3.86
C LEU A 323 10.98 -9.59 3.17
N CYS A 324 9.72 -9.36 3.54
CA CYS A 324 8.92 -8.28 2.98
C CYS A 324 9.45 -6.93 3.47
N LYS A 325 9.69 -6.81 4.78
CA LYS A 325 10.23 -5.58 5.39
C LYS A 325 11.64 -5.27 4.91
N LEU A 326 12.49 -6.29 4.78
CA LEU A 326 13.84 -6.12 4.23
C LEU A 326 13.81 -5.63 2.77
N PHE A 327 12.81 -6.04 1.99
CA PHE A 327 12.61 -5.54 0.63
C PHE A 327 12.06 -4.10 0.63
N ASP A 328 11.08 -3.79 1.47
CA ASP A 328 10.50 -2.45 1.59
C ASP A 328 11.55 -1.42 2.08
N ASP A 329 12.53 -1.86 2.86
CA ASP A 329 13.69 -1.06 3.30
C ASP A 329 14.71 -0.83 2.17
N LEU A 330 14.58 -1.44 1.00
CA LEU A 330 15.53 -1.20 -0.10
C LEU A 330 15.34 0.19 -0.72
N PRO A 331 16.40 0.75 -1.33
CA PRO A 331 16.27 1.94 -2.17
C PRO A 331 15.24 1.74 -3.29
N THR A 332 14.41 2.75 -3.61
CA THR A 332 13.26 2.59 -4.54
C THR A 332 13.73 2.24 -5.95
N SER A 333 14.90 2.76 -6.34
CA SER A 333 15.54 2.42 -7.62
C SER A 333 15.94 0.95 -7.71
N VAL A 334 16.33 0.35 -6.58
CA VAL A 334 16.67 -1.07 -6.45
C VAL A 334 15.42 -1.92 -6.44
N GLN A 335 14.40 -1.57 -5.63
CA GLN A 335 13.14 -2.31 -5.55
C GLN A 335 12.53 -2.57 -6.94
N ARG A 336 12.48 -1.52 -7.78
CA ARG A 336 11.94 -1.59 -9.15
C ARG A 336 12.72 -2.52 -10.09
N LYS A 337 14.03 -2.65 -9.89
CA LYS A 337 14.90 -3.49 -10.73
C LYS A 337 14.98 -4.94 -10.20
N LEU A 338 14.94 -5.11 -8.89
CA LEU A 338 15.19 -6.38 -8.22
C LEU A 338 13.97 -7.31 -8.24
N ALA A 339 12.75 -6.76 -8.17
CA ALA A 339 11.55 -7.57 -8.01
C ALA A 339 10.40 -7.09 -8.89
N THR A 340 9.69 -8.03 -9.51
CA THR A 340 8.40 -7.75 -10.15
C THR A 340 7.27 -7.92 -9.14
N SER A 341 6.04 -7.65 -9.55
CA SER A 341 4.86 -7.95 -8.73
C SER A 341 4.76 -9.41 -8.26
N PHE A 342 5.40 -10.36 -8.95
CA PHE A 342 5.46 -11.76 -8.54
C PHE A 342 6.42 -11.97 -7.36
N GLU A 343 7.68 -11.54 -7.46
CA GLU A 343 8.65 -11.75 -6.37
C GLU A 343 8.21 -11.03 -5.10
N ILE A 344 7.77 -9.77 -5.17
CA ILE A 344 7.39 -9.00 -3.98
C ILE A 344 6.26 -9.70 -3.22
N LYS A 345 5.29 -10.24 -3.96
CA LYS A 345 4.20 -11.02 -3.40
C LYS A 345 4.69 -12.32 -2.73
N MET A 346 5.70 -12.98 -3.28
CA MET A 346 6.29 -14.17 -2.66
C MET A 346 7.09 -13.82 -1.41
N LEU A 347 7.81 -12.68 -1.39
CA LEU A 347 8.46 -12.17 -0.19
C LEU A 347 7.45 -11.92 0.93
N HIS A 348 6.30 -11.31 0.63
CA HIS A 348 5.22 -11.16 1.61
C HIS A 348 4.66 -12.51 2.09
N LYS A 349 4.38 -13.44 1.16
CA LYS A 349 3.82 -14.76 1.50
C LYS A 349 4.74 -15.56 2.42
N TYR A 350 6.05 -15.52 2.17
CA TYR A 350 7.04 -16.32 2.87
C TYR A 350 7.91 -15.48 3.81
N ARG A 351 7.41 -14.33 4.25
CA ARG A 351 8.16 -13.30 4.99
C ARG A 351 8.92 -13.82 6.20
N ASN A 352 8.34 -14.79 6.91
CA ASN A 352 8.90 -15.38 8.14
C ASN A 352 9.34 -16.83 7.95
N PHE A 353 9.46 -17.31 6.70
CA PHE A 353 9.75 -18.72 6.44
C PHE A 353 11.10 -19.14 7.03
N PHE A 354 12.14 -18.31 6.86
CA PHE A 354 13.46 -18.59 7.43
C PHE A 354 13.41 -18.70 8.95
N THR A 355 12.67 -17.87 9.66
CA THR A 355 12.67 -17.91 11.14
C THR A 355 11.80 -19.01 11.70
N LYS A 356 10.67 -19.31 11.05
CA LYS A 356 9.65 -20.25 11.54
C LYS A 356 9.84 -21.70 11.09
N SER A 357 10.55 -21.95 9.99
CA SER A 357 10.63 -23.29 9.39
C SER A 357 12.01 -23.95 9.50
N ARG A 358 12.92 -23.42 10.35
CA ARG A 358 14.27 -24.01 10.57
C ARG A 358 14.19 -25.38 11.20
N TYR A 359 13.19 -25.57 12.04
CA TYR A 359 12.98 -26.77 12.83
C TYR A 359 11.58 -27.30 12.49
N SER A 360 11.52 -28.36 11.69
CA SER A 360 10.25 -28.92 11.19
C SER A 360 9.33 -29.47 12.27
N TYR A 361 9.86 -29.70 13.48
CA TYR A 361 9.12 -30.17 14.65
C TYR A 361 8.50 -29.04 15.50
N GLU A 362 8.81 -27.78 15.21
CA GLU A 362 8.19 -26.65 15.93
C GLU A 362 6.73 -26.47 15.52
N THR A 363 5.89 -26.05 16.47
CA THR A 363 4.44 -25.86 16.26
C THR A 363 4.10 -24.93 15.10
N ASP A 364 4.95 -23.94 14.88
CA ASP A 364 4.79 -22.89 13.85
C ASP A 364 5.46 -23.23 12.51
N ALA A 365 6.07 -24.41 12.39
CA ALA A 365 6.80 -24.81 11.19
C ALA A 365 5.87 -25.01 9.99
N ALA A 366 6.40 -24.77 8.79
CA ALA A 366 5.62 -24.96 7.58
C ALA A 366 5.31 -26.45 7.31
N ASN A 367 4.02 -26.76 7.11
CA ASN A 367 3.53 -28.12 6.82
C ASN A 367 3.63 -28.53 5.34
N GLY A 368 4.24 -27.72 4.48
CA GLY A 368 4.32 -28.00 3.05
C GLY A 368 5.39 -27.19 2.34
N HIS A 369 5.93 -27.76 1.26
CA HIS A 369 7.03 -27.18 0.51
C HIS A 369 6.75 -27.12 -1.01
N ASN A 370 7.46 -26.21 -1.69
CA ASN A 370 7.46 -26.05 -3.14
C ASN A 370 8.72 -25.29 -3.55
N GLN A 371 9.03 -25.22 -4.85
CA GLN A 371 10.24 -24.56 -5.35
C GLN A 371 10.12 -23.03 -5.51
N THR A 372 9.11 -22.39 -4.90
CA THR A 372 8.86 -20.97 -5.17
C THR A 372 9.99 -20.08 -4.65
N LEU A 373 10.50 -20.33 -3.45
CA LEU A 373 11.56 -19.52 -2.87
C LEU A 373 12.88 -19.69 -3.62
N GLN A 374 13.18 -20.89 -4.11
CA GLN A 374 14.34 -21.14 -4.96
C GLN A 374 14.25 -20.33 -6.26
N LYS A 375 13.08 -20.35 -6.93
CA LYS A 375 12.83 -19.55 -8.14
C LYS A 375 13.01 -18.06 -7.89
N VAL A 376 12.47 -17.56 -6.77
CA VAL A 376 12.61 -16.15 -6.36
C VAL A 376 14.06 -15.81 -6.05
N ALA A 377 14.77 -16.64 -5.27
CA ALA A 377 16.17 -16.45 -4.92
C ALA A 377 17.05 -16.37 -6.17
N GLY A 378 16.97 -17.37 -7.06
CA GLY A 378 17.76 -17.39 -8.29
C GLY A 378 17.47 -16.19 -9.20
N ALA A 379 16.21 -15.78 -9.34
CA ALA A 379 15.84 -14.60 -10.12
C ALA A 379 16.39 -13.30 -9.53
N MET A 380 16.29 -13.13 -8.20
CA MET A 380 16.79 -11.94 -7.51
C MET A 380 18.32 -11.85 -7.51
N ILE A 381 19.03 -12.99 -7.39
CA ILE A 381 20.49 -13.04 -7.49
C ILE A 381 20.93 -12.55 -8.87
N ARG A 382 20.36 -13.08 -9.96
CA ARG A 382 20.67 -12.64 -11.33
C ARG A 382 20.45 -11.13 -11.51
N LYS A 383 19.30 -10.62 -11.07
CA LYS A 383 18.99 -9.18 -11.13
C LYS A 383 19.96 -8.34 -10.29
N THR A 384 20.38 -8.82 -9.12
CA THR A 384 21.38 -8.15 -8.28
C THR A 384 22.74 -8.07 -8.97
N VAL A 385 23.19 -9.17 -9.56
CA VAL A 385 24.42 -9.20 -10.37
C VAL A 385 24.35 -8.18 -11.51
N GLU A 386 23.24 -8.12 -12.24
CA GLU A 386 23.05 -7.11 -13.29
C GLU A 386 23.08 -5.67 -12.74
N ILE A 387 22.45 -5.41 -11.59
CA ILE A 387 22.47 -4.10 -10.93
C ILE A 387 23.92 -3.72 -10.57
N TYR A 388 24.70 -4.66 -10.04
CA TYR A 388 26.09 -4.44 -9.62
C TYR A 388 27.01 -4.23 -10.83
N ARG A 389 26.85 -5.02 -11.91
CA ARG A 389 27.56 -4.82 -13.18
C ARG A 389 27.27 -3.44 -13.78
N LYS A 390 26.02 -3.00 -13.77
CA LYS A 390 25.61 -1.65 -14.23
C LYS A 390 26.16 -0.51 -13.34
N ARG A 391 26.59 -0.81 -12.11
CA ARG A 391 27.33 0.11 -11.23
C ARG A 391 28.85 -0.08 -11.29
N ASN A 392 29.36 -0.77 -12.32
CA ASN A 392 30.79 -0.99 -12.55
C ASN A 392 31.51 -1.76 -11.42
N SER A 393 30.83 -2.73 -10.79
CA SER A 393 31.49 -3.63 -9.82
C SER A 393 32.67 -4.36 -10.48
N SER A 394 33.87 -4.26 -9.91
CA SER A 394 35.07 -4.99 -10.38
C SER A 394 35.24 -6.38 -9.74
N ASP A 395 34.36 -6.74 -8.81
CA ASP A 395 34.42 -8.01 -8.08
C ASP A 395 34.37 -9.24 -9.00
N SER A 396 35.26 -10.21 -8.75
CA SER A 396 35.46 -11.37 -9.62
C SER A 396 34.22 -12.25 -9.70
N PHE A 397 33.55 -12.51 -8.58
CA PHE A 397 32.32 -13.30 -8.56
C PHE A 397 31.21 -12.64 -9.38
N ILE A 398 31.03 -11.32 -9.23
CA ILE A 398 30.05 -10.56 -10.00
C ILE A 398 30.38 -10.60 -11.50
N GLN A 399 31.65 -10.49 -11.88
CA GLN A 399 32.05 -10.54 -13.28
C GLN A 399 31.89 -11.94 -13.88
N SER A 400 32.31 -12.99 -13.16
CA SER A 400 32.26 -14.37 -13.64
C SER A 400 30.91 -15.07 -13.44
N PHE A 401 29.91 -14.41 -12.84
CA PHE A 401 28.63 -15.05 -12.51
C PHE A 401 27.95 -15.63 -13.78
N PRO A 402 27.59 -16.92 -13.76
CA PRO A 402 26.99 -17.59 -14.92
C PRO A 402 25.57 -17.10 -15.16
N PHE A 403 25.22 -16.89 -16.43
CA PHE A 403 23.92 -16.36 -16.85
C PHE A 403 22.79 -17.38 -16.72
#